data_AF-A0A964ZXR5-F1
#
_entry.id   AF-A0A964ZXR5-F1
#
_cell.length_a   1.000
_cell.length_b   1.000
_cell.length_c   1.000
_cell.angle_alpha   90.00
_cell.angle_beta   90.00
_cell.angle_gamma   90.00
#
_symmetry.space_group_name_H-M   'P 1'
#
loop_
_entity.id
_entity.type
_entity.pdbx_description
1 polymer ?
#
loop_
_entity_poly.entity_id
_entity_poly.type
_entity_poly.pdbx_seq_one_letter_code
_entity_poly.pdbx_strand_id
1 'polypeptide(L)'
;MQFVVFLASTALVVRFLLTGHGEGVATASIVFKTLLLYTIMVTGSIWEKVVFGKYLFAPAFFWEDVFSMLVLALHTAYLIGLFSGLLPVTELMLLALAAYLAYVINAIQFLLKLRAARLQQARQAIPQGLTA
;
A
#
# COMPACT_ATOMS: atom_id res chain seq x y z
N MET A 1 -0.33 11.87 -3.05
CA MET A 1 1.12 11.66 -2.83
C MET A 1 1.54 10.19 -2.95
N GLN A 2 1.05 9.27 -2.09
CA GLN A 2 1.44 7.84 -2.10
C GLN A 2 1.33 7.15 -3.46
N PHE A 3 0.23 7.39 -4.18
CA PHE A 3 0.01 6.79 -5.49
C PHE A 3 1.03 7.25 -6.54
N VAL A 4 1.45 8.52 -6.50
CA VAL A 4 2.49 9.05 -7.40
C VAL A 4 3.84 8.44 -7.07
N VAL A 5 4.19 8.33 -5.77
CA VAL A 5 5.41 7.66 -5.30
C VAL A 5 5.42 6.19 -5.73
N PHE A 6 4.27 5.52 -5.67
CA PHE A 6 4.10 4.16 -6.19
C PHE A 6 4.39 4.08 -7.69
N LEU A 7 3.72 4.88 -8.52
CA LEU A 7 3.90 4.83 -9.98
C LEU A 7 5.35 5.15 -10.40
N ALA A 8 5.95 6.17 -9.79
CA ALA A 8 7.34 6.53 -10.05
C ALA A 8 8.30 5.38 -9.70
N SER A 9 8.12 4.75 -8.53
CA SER A 9 8.95 3.61 -8.11
C SER A 9 8.75 2.40 -9.04
N THR A 10 7.51 2.09 -9.42
CA THR A 10 7.22 1.01 -10.38
C THR A 10 7.89 1.25 -11.72
N ALA A 11 7.84 2.48 -12.25
CA ALA A 11 8.50 2.83 -13.51
C ALA A 11 10.02 2.66 -13.44
N LEU A 12 10.65 3.03 -12.32
CA LEU A 12 12.09 2.85 -12.09
C LEU A 12 12.47 1.37 -12.05
N VAL A 13 11.72 0.55 -11.31
CA VAL A 13 11.95 -0.90 -11.21
C VAL A 13 11.79 -1.57 -12.57
N VAL A 14 10.72 -1.27 -13.30
CA VAL A 14 10.50 -1.83 -14.65
C VAL A 14 11.58 -1.38 -15.62
N ARG A 15 11.97 -0.10 -15.60
CA ARG A 15 13.08 0.41 -16.43
C ARG A 15 14.37 -0.36 -16.16
N PHE A 16 14.71 -0.58 -14.89
CA PHE A 16 15.89 -1.36 -14.54
C PHE A 16 15.78 -2.79 -15.08
N LEU A 17 14.66 -3.48 -14.87
CA LEU A 17 14.47 -4.86 -15.34
C LEU A 17 14.56 -4.98 -16.87
N LEU A 18 14.13 -3.96 -17.62
CA LEU A 18 14.17 -3.98 -19.08
C LEU A 18 15.53 -3.57 -19.66
N THR A 19 16.28 -2.69 -18.99
CA THR A 19 17.47 -2.04 -19.57
C THR A 19 18.78 -2.35 -18.83
N GLY A 20 18.71 -2.92 -17.62
CA GLY A 20 19.85 -3.08 -16.72
C GLY A 20 20.35 -1.78 -16.09
N HIS A 21 19.78 -0.61 -16.43
CA HIS A 21 20.26 0.68 -15.97
C HIS A 21 19.40 1.29 -14.85
N GLY A 22 20.07 1.98 -13.92
CA GLY A 22 19.39 2.74 -12.86
C GLY A 22 19.06 1.93 -11.61
N GLU A 23 19.76 0.83 -11.37
CA GLU A 23 19.63 -0.01 -10.17
C GLU A 23 19.60 0.82 -8.88
N GLY A 24 20.60 1.67 -8.66
CA GLY A 24 20.69 2.45 -7.42
C GLY A 24 19.49 3.36 -7.17
N VAL A 25 18.92 3.94 -8.24
CA VAL A 25 17.73 4.81 -8.13
C VAL A 25 16.48 3.97 -7.87
N ALA A 26 16.34 2.80 -8.49
CA ALA A 26 15.24 1.87 -8.25
C ALA A 26 15.30 1.32 -6.81
N THR A 27 16.47 0.89 -6.34
CA THR A 27 16.69 0.45 -4.96
C THR A 27 16.38 1.57 -3.96
N ALA A 28 16.89 2.78 -4.19
CA ALA A 28 16.61 3.92 -3.33
C ALA A 28 15.11 4.26 -3.27
N SER A 29 14.39 4.18 -4.40
CA SER A 29 12.94 4.43 -4.43
C SER A 29 12.16 3.35 -3.67
N ILE A 30 12.58 2.09 -3.73
CA ILE A 30 11.98 0.99 -2.95
C ILE A 30 12.20 1.23 -1.45
N VAL A 31 13.44 1.52 -1.03
CA VAL A 31 13.78 1.79 0.39
C VAL A 31 12.97 2.98 0.92
N PHE A 32 12.94 4.09 0.18
CA PHE A 32 12.17 5.27 0.58
C PHE A 32 10.67 4.93 0.72
N LYS A 33 10.10 4.17 -0.22
CA LYS A 33 8.72 3.72 -0.15
C LYS A 33 8.47 2.81 1.06
N THR A 34 9.41 1.93 1.40
CA THR A 34 9.31 1.09 2.60
C THR A 34 9.20 1.93 3.87
N LEU A 35 10.07 2.93 4.04
CA LEU A 35 10.04 3.83 5.21
C LEU A 35 8.70 4.57 5.32
N LEU A 36 8.18 5.02 4.18
CA LEU A 36 6.91 5.72 4.10
C LEU A 36 5.71 4.82 4.44
N LEU A 37 5.74 3.55 4.02
CA LEU A 37 4.72 2.55 4.39
C LEU A 37 4.74 2.24 5.89
N TYR A 38 5.93 2.07 6.49
CA TYR A 38 6.07 1.91 7.94
C TYR A 38 5.52 3.12 8.68
N THR A 39 5.84 4.33 8.23
CA THR A 39 5.36 5.57 8.84
C THR A 39 3.83 5.59 8.87
N ILE A 40 3.19 5.31 7.73
CA ILE A 40 1.72 5.28 7.65
C ILE A 40 1.13 4.19 8.52
N MET A 41 1.70 2.98 8.50
CA MET A 41 1.22 1.87 9.32
C MET A 41 1.28 2.18 10.82
N VAL A 42 2.39 2.72 11.30
CA VAL A 42 2.54 3.11 12.71
C VAL A 42 1.51 4.18 13.07
N THR A 43 1.37 5.23 12.26
CA THR A 43 0.37 6.28 12.53
C THR A 43 -1.07 5.76 12.46
N GLY A 44 -1.39 4.87 11.52
CA GLY A 44 -2.70 4.25 11.36
C GLY A 44 -3.03 3.33 12.54
N SER A 45 -2.08 2.51 12.97
CA SER A 45 -2.29 1.61 14.11
C SER A 45 -2.52 2.35 15.43
N ILE A 46 -1.84 3.49 15.63
CA ILE A 46 -2.09 4.37 16.77
C ILE A 46 -3.51 4.95 16.70
N TRP A 47 -3.94 5.41 15.50
CA TRP A 47 -5.29 5.93 15.31
C TRP A 47 -6.36 4.86 15.59
N GLU A 48 -6.19 3.64 15.08
CA GLU A 48 -7.10 2.53 15.37
C GLU A 48 -7.15 2.20 16.86
N LYS A 49 -6.00 2.28 17.56
CA LYS A 49 -5.96 2.05 19.00
C LYS A 49 -6.83 3.06 19.76
N VAL A 50 -6.79 4.33 19.35
CA VAL A 50 -7.58 5.40 19.98
C VAL A 50 -9.07 5.26 19.69
N VAL A 51 -9.45 4.86 18.47
CA VAL A 51 -10.86 4.81 18.03
C VAL A 51 -11.54 3.48 18.38
N PHE A 52 -10.85 2.35 18.19
CA PHE A 52 -11.41 0.99 18.31
C PHE A 52 -10.82 0.19 19.48
N GLY A 53 -9.85 0.74 20.21
CA GLY A 53 -9.21 0.06 21.33
C GLY A 53 -8.19 -1.03 20.93
N LYS A 54 -7.91 -1.21 19.63
CA LYS A 54 -6.97 -2.21 19.09
C LYS A 54 -5.96 -1.54 18.15
N TYR A 55 -4.69 -1.96 18.17
CA TYR A 55 -3.67 -1.38 17.28
C TYR A 55 -3.89 -1.74 15.81
N LEU A 56 -4.37 -2.94 15.51
CA LEU A 56 -4.66 -3.40 14.15
C LEU A 56 -5.82 -4.37 14.23
N PHE A 57 -6.41 -4.67 13.08
CA PHE A 57 -7.43 -5.68 12.87
C PHE A 57 -8.74 -5.34 13.58
N ALA A 58 -9.10 -4.05 13.62
CA ALA A 58 -10.47 -3.68 13.95
C ALA A 58 -11.44 -4.31 12.92
N PRO A 59 -12.65 -4.76 13.30
CA PRO A 59 -13.54 -5.46 12.36
C PRO A 59 -13.85 -4.68 11.06
N ALA A 60 -13.85 -3.34 11.12
CA ALA A 60 -14.06 -2.47 9.97
C ALA A 60 -12.85 -2.36 9.01
N PHE A 61 -11.65 -2.71 9.49
CA PHE A 61 -10.36 -2.55 8.79
C PHE A 61 -9.57 -3.86 8.62
N PHE A 62 -10.08 -4.97 9.16
CA PHE A 62 -9.39 -6.26 9.22
C PHE A 62 -8.70 -6.67 7.90
N TRP A 63 -9.42 -6.61 6.79
CA TRP A 63 -8.87 -7.01 5.50
C TRP A 63 -7.82 -6.04 4.98
N GLU A 64 -7.99 -4.74 5.20
CA GLU A 64 -6.98 -3.74 4.82
C GLU A 64 -5.69 -3.95 5.63
N ASP A 65 -5.81 -4.33 6.89
CA ASP A 65 -4.66 -4.64 7.73
C ASP A 65 -3.95 -5.92 7.30
N VAL A 66 -4.69 -6.97 6.95
CA VAL A 66 -4.10 -8.22 6.42
C VAL A 66 -3.24 -7.95 5.20
N PHE A 67 -3.77 -7.21 4.21
CA PHE A 67 -3.01 -6.91 3.00
C PHE A 67 -1.90 -5.89 3.24
N SER A 68 -2.10 -4.91 4.12
CA SER A 68 -1.05 -3.96 4.49
C SER A 68 0.12 -4.63 5.20
N MET A 69 -0.16 -5.62 6.06
CA MET A 69 0.86 -6.46 6.69
C MET A 69 1.58 -7.33 5.67
N LEU A 70 0.89 -7.89 4.67
CA LEU A 70 1.53 -8.60 3.56
C LEU A 70 2.46 -7.69 2.76
N VAL A 71 2.01 -6.48 2.40
CA VAL A 71 2.83 -5.47 1.70
C VAL A 71 4.09 -5.14 2.52
N LEU A 72 3.93 -4.87 3.83
CA LEU A 72 5.06 -4.61 4.72
C LEU A 72 6.00 -5.80 4.83
N ALA A 73 5.48 -7.02 4.95
CA ALA A 73 6.30 -8.22 5.02
C ALA A 73 7.16 -8.39 3.76
N LEU A 74 6.59 -8.18 2.57
CA LEU A 74 7.34 -8.26 1.31
C LEU A 74 8.40 -7.15 1.20
N HIS A 75 8.07 -5.93 1.61
CA HIS A 75 9.04 -4.83 1.70
C HIS A 75 10.14 -5.10 2.73
N THR A 76 9.82 -5.77 3.84
CA THR A 76 10.81 -6.17 4.86
C THR A 76 11.73 -7.25 4.32
N ALA A 77 11.18 -8.26 3.63
CA ALA A 77 11.96 -9.30 2.97
C ALA A 77 12.91 -8.71 1.92
N TYR A 78 12.46 -7.68 1.18
CA TYR A 78 13.32 -6.94 0.27
C TYR A 78 14.51 -6.29 1.01
N LEU A 79 14.27 -5.59 2.12
CA LEU A 79 15.35 -4.98 2.89
C LEU A 79 16.33 -6.03 3.44
N ILE A 80 15.82 -7.16 3.95
CA ILE A 80 16.66 -8.27 4.42
C ILE A 80 17.53 -8.78 3.27
N GLY A 81 16.96 -9.07 2.11
CA GLY A 81 17.70 -9.54 0.95
C GLY A 81 18.76 -8.53 0.47
N LEU A 82 18.42 -7.23 0.49
CA LEU A 82 19.32 -6.15 0.14
C LEU A 82 20.53 -6.06 1.09
N PHE A 83 20.29 -6.06 2.41
CA PHE A 83 21.36 -5.90 3.40
C PHE A 83 22.22 -7.14 3.58
N SER A 84 21.64 -8.33 3.39
CA SER A 84 22.35 -9.60 3.52
C SER A 84 23.08 -10.02 2.24
N GLY A 85 22.75 -9.44 1.09
CA GLY A 85 23.25 -9.88 -0.21
C GLY A 85 22.77 -11.27 -0.62
N LEU A 86 21.71 -11.80 0.03
CA LEU A 86 21.21 -13.16 -0.20
C LEU A 86 20.50 -13.32 -1.56
N LEU A 87 20.02 -12.23 -2.15
CA LEU A 87 19.25 -12.24 -3.38
C LEU A 87 19.96 -11.45 -4.48
N PRO A 88 20.04 -11.99 -5.70
CA PRO A 88 20.41 -11.20 -6.87
C PRO A 88 19.49 -9.98 -7.03
N VAL A 89 20.02 -8.91 -7.60
CA VAL A 89 19.28 -7.65 -7.81
C VAL A 89 17.98 -7.89 -8.56
N THR A 90 17.98 -8.73 -9.59
CA THR A 90 16.75 -9.07 -10.34
C THR A 90 15.67 -9.67 -9.43
N GLU A 91 16.03 -10.57 -8.52
CA GLU A 91 15.08 -11.18 -7.59
C GLU A 91 14.55 -10.17 -6.56
N LEU A 92 15.41 -9.26 -6.08
CA LEU A 92 14.99 -8.13 -5.26
C LEU A 92 13.96 -7.27 -6.00
N MET A 93 14.18 -6.96 -7.27
CA MET A 93 13.26 -6.14 -8.07
C MET A 93 11.91 -6.86 -8.31
N LEU A 94 11.93 -8.16 -8.56
CA LEU A 94 10.71 -8.97 -8.67
C LEU A 94 9.94 -9.03 -7.34
N LEU A 95 10.65 -9.16 -6.22
CA LEU A 95 10.04 -9.11 -4.88
C LEU A 95 9.38 -7.75 -4.59
N ALA A 96 10.02 -6.65 -5.00
CA ALA A 96 9.41 -5.32 -4.92
C ALA A 96 8.15 -5.21 -5.79
N LEU A 97 8.16 -5.76 -7.02
CA LEU A 97 6.96 -5.80 -7.86
C LEU A 97 5.83 -6.65 -7.25
N ALA A 98 6.15 -7.76 -6.59
CA ALA A 98 5.16 -8.54 -5.85
C ALA A 98 4.51 -7.72 -4.72
N ALA A 99 5.31 -6.96 -3.96
CA ALA A 99 4.78 -6.04 -2.95
C ALA A 99 3.89 -4.95 -3.58
N TYR A 100 4.26 -4.47 -4.76
CA TYR A 100 3.51 -3.44 -5.49
C TYR A 100 2.16 -3.95 -5.98
N LEU A 101 2.11 -5.20 -6.47
CA LEU A 101 0.86 -5.86 -6.85
C LEU A 101 -0.06 -6.06 -5.64
N ALA A 102 0.50 -6.48 -4.49
CA ALA A 102 -0.28 -6.59 -3.26
C ALA A 102 -0.88 -5.23 -2.85
N TYR A 103 -0.14 -4.13 -3.00
CA TYR A 103 -0.65 -2.79 -2.72
C TYR A 103 -1.83 -2.36 -3.61
N VAL A 104 -1.93 -2.86 -4.85
CA VAL A 104 -3.07 -2.56 -5.74
C VAL A 104 -4.39 -3.02 -5.13
N ILE A 105 -4.38 -4.12 -4.36
CA ILE A 105 -5.57 -4.61 -3.66
C ILE A 105 -6.08 -3.56 -2.66
N ASN A 106 -5.18 -2.98 -1.85
CA ASN A 106 -5.52 -1.90 -0.91
C ASN A 106 -6.09 -0.68 -1.62
N ALA A 107 -5.51 -0.31 -2.78
CA ALA A 107 -6.00 0.81 -3.57
C ALA A 107 -7.41 0.57 -4.11
N ILE A 108 -7.71 -0.65 -4.57
CA ILE A 108 -9.05 -1.05 -5.02
C ILE A 108 -10.04 -1.00 -3.85
N GLN A 109 -9.70 -1.54 -2.68
CA GLN A 109 -10.54 -1.48 -1.48
C GLN A 109 -10.91 -0.04 -1.12
N PHE A 110 -9.92 0.87 -1.11
CA PHE A 110 -10.14 2.28 -0.85
C PHE A 110 -11.11 2.92 -1.88
N LEU A 111 -10.92 2.63 -3.17
CA LEU A 111 -11.76 3.18 -4.23
C LEU A 111 -13.22 2.70 -4.12
N LEU A 112 -13.42 1.42 -3.79
CA LEU A 112 -14.74 0.85 -3.56
C LEU A 112 -15.43 1.47 -2.33
N LYS A 113 -14.70 1.66 -1.21
CA LYS A 113 -15.22 2.35 -0.02
C LYS A 113 -15.63 3.80 -0.33
N LEU A 114 -14.81 4.54 -1.08
CA LEU A 114 -15.14 5.90 -1.51
C LEU A 114 -16.40 5.95 -2.38
N ARG A 115 -16.55 5.01 -3.31
CA ARG A 115 -17.75 4.88 -4.15
C ARG A 115 -18.99 4.60 -3.32
N ALA A 116 -18.90 3.67 -2.36
CA ALA A 116 -20.00 3.33 -1.46
C ALA A 116 -20.44 4.54 -0.62
N ALA A 117 -19.48 5.29 -0.06
CA ALA A 117 -19.75 6.50 0.72
C ALA A 117 -20.48 7.57 -0.12
N ARG A 118 -20.05 7.80 -1.37
CA ARG A 118 -20.72 8.74 -2.29
C ARG A 118 -22.15 8.32 -2.61
N LEU A 119 -22.39 7.02 -2.83
CA LEU A 119 -23.74 6.50 -3.11
C LEU A 119 -24.67 6.65 -1.89
N GLN A 120 -24.15 6.41 -0.68
CA GLN A 120 -24.90 6.61 0.56
C GLN A 120 -25.28 8.07 0.76
N GLN A 121 -24.36 9.01 0.52
CA GLN A 121 -24.63 10.45 0.57
C GLN A 121 -25.74 10.85 -0.42
N ALA A 122 -25.69 10.35 -1.66
CA ALA A 122 -26.73 10.62 -2.66
C ALA A 122 -28.11 10.08 -2.24
N ARG A 123 -28.17 8.92 -1.59
CA ARG A 123 -29.42 8.33 -1.09
C ARG A 123 -30.02 9.09 0.09
N GLN A 124 -29.18 9.65 0.96
CA GLN A 124 -29.62 10.46 2.11
C GLN A 124 -30.03 11.88 1.72
N ALA A 125 -29.55 12.39 0.57
CA ALA A 125 -29.90 13.71 0.04
C ALA A 125 -31.29 13.79 -0.62
N ILE A 126 -31.98 12.66 -0.84
CA ILE A 126 -33.37 12.64 -1.29
C ILE A 126 -34.27 12.86 -0.07
N PRO A 127 -34.98 14.00 0.07
CA PRO A 127 -35.86 14.24 1.21
C PRO A 127 -36.96 13.17 1.26
N GLN A 128 -37.22 12.61 2.46
CA GLN A 128 -38.26 11.60 2.72
C GLN A 128 -39.71 12.11 2.53
N GLY A 129 -39.92 13.20 1.78
CA GLY A 129 -41.20 13.90 1.67
C GLY A 129 -41.94 13.75 0.34
N LEU A 130 -41.48 12.91 -0.60
CA LEU A 130 -42.10 12.75 -1.92
C LEU A 130 -42.60 11.32 -2.21
N THR A 131 -43.09 10.63 -1.18
CA THR A 131 -43.86 9.40 -1.33
C THR A 131 -45.12 9.52 -0.48
N ALA A 132 -46.17 10.11 -1.06
CA ALA A 132 -47.55 10.04 -0.59
C ALA A 132 -48.43 9.67 -1.78
#